data_AF-A0A8B5Y9S8-F1
#
_entry.id   AF-A0A8B5Y9S8-F1
#
_cell.length_a   1.000
_cell.length_b   1.000
_cell.length_c   1.000
_cell.angle_alpha   90.00
_cell.angle_beta   90.00
_cell.angle_gamma   90.00
#
_symmetry.space_group_name_H-M   'P 1'
#
loop_
_entity.id
_entity.type
_entity.pdbx_description
1 polymer ?
#
loop_
_entity_poly.entity_id
_entity_poly.type
_entity_poly.pdbx_seq_one_letter_code
_entity_poly.pdbx_strand_id
1 'polypeptide(L)'
;MYFIEKQEELIGKEIAYVWANQFCEQTTIITKDKGVFMVCQEVGWDDGDKETRVFYAHEAKEILYPLRRELHTKGIIDESEWGEYEKELKKKQEAERERFRKKQEERERKQYEELKAKFENQAESIKD
;
A
#
# COMPACT_ATOMS: atom_id res chain seq x y z
N MET A 1 2.17 12.67 -5.47
CA MET A 1 1.17 11.68 -5.92
C MET A 1 0.93 10.64 -4.83
N TYR A 2 -0.31 10.17 -4.66
CA TYR A 2 -0.66 9.06 -3.76
C TYR A 2 -1.87 8.29 -4.32
N PHE A 3 -2.09 7.06 -3.87
CA PHE A 3 -3.25 6.25 -4.26
C PHE A 3 -4.34 6.33 -3.18
N ILE A 4 -5.57 6.55 -3.62
CA ILE A 4 -6.76 6.61 -2.77
C ILE A 4 -7.34 5.20 -2.68
N GLU A 5 -7.47 4.68 -1.46
CA GLU A 5 -7.89 3.29 -1.21
C GLU A 5 -9.40 3.18 -0.88
N LYS A 6 -10.06 4.30 -0.58
CA LYS A 6 -11.47 4.35 -0.19
C LYS A 6 -12.23 5.44 -0.92
N GLN A 7 -13.49 5.19 -1.27
CA GLN A 7 -14.31 6.16 -1.99
C GLN A 7 -14.57 7.43 -1.17
N GLU A 8 -14.71 7.32 0.15
CA GLU A 8 -14.99 8.44 1.05
C GLU A 8 -13.87 9.50 1.03
N GLU A 9 -12.65 9.09 0.70
CA GLU A 9 -11.51 9.99 0.58
C GLU A 9 -11.62 10.92 -0.65
N LEU A 10 -12.52 10.66 -1.60
CA LEU A 10 -12.81 11.58 -2.71
C LEU A 10 -13.70 12.75 -2.30
N ILE A 11 -14.38 12.69 -1.15
CA ILE A 11 -15.33 13.73 -0.74
C ILE A 11 -14.59 15.06 -0.57
N GLY A 12 -15.05 16.09 -1.29
CA GLY A 12 -14.48 17.43 -1.25
C GLY A 12 -13.18 17.60 -2.05
N LYS A 13 -12.71 16.57 -2.76
CA LYS A 13 -11.54 16.70 -3.65
C LYS A 13 -11.93 17.28 -5.01
N GLU A 14 -11.07 18.14 -5.55
CA GLU A 14 -11.22 18.65 -6.91
C GLU A 14 -10.61 17.67 -7.92
N ILE A 15 -11.36 17.37 -8.97
CA ILE A 15 -10.93 16.45 -10.03
C ILE A 15 -10.08 17.19 -11.06
N ALA A 16 -8.91 16.65 -11.39
CA ALA A 16 -8.02 17.12 -12.44
C ALA A 16 -8.21 16.34 -13.75
N TYR A 17 -8.51 15.04 -13.65
CA TYR A 17 -8.64 14.15 -14.79
C TYR A 17 -9.57 12.98 -14.48
N VAL A 18 -10.37 12.58 -15.48
CA VAL A 18 -11.20 11.38 -15.43
C VAL A 18 -10.94 10.59 -16.69
N TRP A 19 -10.70 9.30 -16.52
CA TRP A 19 -10.70 8.33 -17.60
C TRP A 19 -11.69 7.22 -17.27
N ALA A 20 -12.86 7.33 -17.91
CA ALA A 20 -13.97 6.40 -17.79
C ALA A 20 -14.50 6.16 -19.20
N ASN A 21 -14.11 5.05 -19.82
CA ASN A 21 -14.63 4.62 -21.12
C ASN A 21 -15.47 3.36 -20.90
N GLN A 22 -16.57 3.21 -21.66
CA GLN A 22 -17.43 2.03 -21.62
C GLN A 22 -16.72 0.71 -21.92
N PHE A 23 -15.55 0.78 -22.58
CA PHE A 23 -14.69 -0.37 -22.88
C PHE A 23 -13.49 -0.50 -21.93
N CYS A 24 -13.32 0.40 -20.97
CA CYS A 24 -12.27 0.27 -19.98
C CYS A 24 -12.69 -0.70 -18.89
N GLU A 25 -11.76 -1.55 -18.48
CA GLU A 25 -11.93 -2.48 -17.35
C GLU A 25 -12.07 -1.75 -16.01
N GLN A 26 -11.63 -0.49 -15.98
CA GLN A 26 -11.53 0.36 -14.80
C GLN A 26 -11.88 1.83 -15.11
N THR A 27 -12.42 2.51 -14.10
CA THR A 27 -12.54 3.98 -14.06
C THR A 27 -11.39 4.55 -13.24
N THR A 28 -10.66 5.51 -13.83
CA THR A 28 -9.55 6.23 -13.19
C THR A 28 -9.94 7.68 -12.95
N ILE A 29 -9.83 8.14 -11.72
CA ILE A 29 -10.03 9.53 -11.31
C ILE A 29 -8.73 10.03 -10.71
N ILE A 30 -8.24 11.18 -11.19
CA ILE A 30 -7.06 11.83 -10.64
C ILE A 30 -7.47 13.23 -10.15
N THR A 31 -7.15 13.51 -8.89
CA THR A 31 -7.48 14.77 -8.22
C THR A 31 -6.37 15.81 -8.39
N LYS A 32 -6.69 17.10 -8.23
CA LYS A 32 -5.71 18.19 -8.38
C LYS A 32 -4.56 18.12 -7.36
N ASP A 33 -4.82 17.57 -6.19
CA ASP A 33 -3.81 17.27 -5.16
C ASP A 33 -3.06 15.94 -5.44
N LYS A 34 -3.16 15.41 -6.66
CA LYS A 34 -2.40 14.26 -7.15
C LYS A 34 -2.76 12.92 -6.48
N GLY A 35 -3.99 12.82 -5.98
CA GLY A 35 -4.59 11.56 -5.56
C GLY A 35 -5.08 10.77 -6.77
N VAL A 36 -4.77 9.49 -6.81
CA VAL A 36 -5.18 8.58 -7.88
C VAL A 36 -6.17 7.57 -7.30
N PHE A 37 -7.39 7.56 -7.83
CA PHE A 37 -8.42 6.60 -7.48
C PHE A 37 -8.75 5.75 -8.70
N MET A 38 -8.69 4.42 -8.57
CA MET A 38 -9.05 3.50 -9.64
C MET A 38 -10.02 2.46 -9.12
N VAL A 39 -11.09 2.23 -9.87
CA VAL A 39 -12.14 1.25 -9.53
C VAL A 39 -12.55 0.43 -10.73
N CYS A 40 -12.88 -0.84 -10.53
CA CYS A 40 -13.55 -1.69 -11.52
C CYS A 40 -14.87 -2.23 -10.94
N GLN A 41 -15.74 -2.69 -11.83
CA GLN A 41 -16.87 -3.53 -11.44
C GLN A 41 -16.48 -4.99 -11.58
N GLU A 42 -16.66 -5.76 -10.52
CA GLU A 42 -16.47 -7.21 -10.53
C GLU A 42 -17.83 -7.90 -10.38
N VAL A 43 -18.00 -9.01 -11.11
CA VAL A 43 -19.20 -9.84 -10.98
C VAL A 43 -18.96 -10.79 -9.81
N GLY A 44 -19.82 -10.71 -8.81
CA GLY A 44 -19.80 -11.58 -7.64
C GLY A 44 -20.08 -13.04 -8.00
N TRP A 45 -19.86 -13.91 -7.02
CA TRP A 45 -20.03 -15.36 -7.16
C TRP A 45 -21.49 -15.79 -7.28
N ASP A 46 -22.44 -14.95 -6.86
CA ASP A 46 -23.88 -15.14 -7.07
C ASP A 46 -24.26 -14.38 -8.34
N ASP A 47 -24.82 -15.09 -9.33
CA ASP A 47 -25.11 -14.61 -10.69
C ASP A 47 -25.97 -13.32 -10.67
N GLY A 48 -25.33 -12.16 -10.61
CA GLY A 48 -25.99 -10.85 -10.78
C GLY A 48 -25.44 -9.70 -9.95
N ASP A 49 -24.76 -9.96 -8.83
CA ASP A 49 -24.29 -8.88 -7.97
C ASP A 49 -23.00 -8.27 -8.53
N LYS A 50 -23.07 -6.99 -8.90
CA LYS A 50 -21.89 -6.22 -9.34
C LYS A 50 -21.34 -5.44 -8.15
N GLU A 51 -20.15 -5.81 -7.70
CA GLU A 51 -19.44 -5.07 -6.65
C GLU A 51 -18.43 -4.11 -7.25
N THR A 52 -18.27 -2.95 -6.63
CA THR A 52 -17.21 -2.00 -7.00
C THR A 52 -15.98 -2.31 -6.19
N ARG A 53 -14.90 -2.72 -6.87
CA ARG A 53 -13.60 -2.94 -6.25
C ARG A 53 -12.71 -1.73 -6.47
N VAL A 54 -12.10 -1.22 -5.40
CA VAL A 54 -11.01 -0.24 -5.47
C VAL A 54 -9.70 -0.99 -5.68
N PHE A 55 -8.90 -0.56 -6.65
CA PHE A 55 -7.59 -1.15 -6.92
C PHE A 55 -6.62 -0.85 -5.78
N TYR A 56 -5.80 -1.84 -5.41
CA TYR A 56 -4.66 -1.61 -4.53
C TYR A 56 -3.61 -0.74 -5.23
N ALA A 57 -2.82 -0.01 -4.44
CA ALA A 57 -1.80 0.91 -4.97
C ALA A 57 -0.80 0.26 -5.94
N HIS A 58 -0.47 -1.04 -5.76
CA HIS A 58 0.44 -1.75 -6.66
C HIS A 58 -0.20 -2.04 -8.02
N GLU A 59 -1.46 -2.48 -8.05
CA GLU A 59 -2.21 -2.74 -9.29
C GLU A 59 -2.46 -1.43 -10.06
N ALA A 60 -2.92 -0.39 -9.35
CA ALA A 60 -3.16 0.92 -9.92
C ALA A 60 -1.87 1.54 -10.49
N LYS A 61 -0.72 1.31 -9.84
CA LYS A 61 0.59 1.73 -10.36
C LYS A 61 0.91 1.05 -11.69
N GLU A 62 0.73 -0.27 -11.80
CA GLU A 62 1.03 -1.02 -13.03
C GLU A 62 0.19 -0.52 -14.21
N ILE A 63 -1.09 -0.24 -13.97
CA ILE A 63 -2.00 0.30 -14.98
C ILE A 63 -1.65 1.74 -15.37
N LEU A 64 -1.27 2.59 -14.41
CA LEU A 64 -0.99 4.00 -14.66
C LEU A 64 0.38 4.24 -15.32
N TYR A 65 1.36 3.39 -15.03
CA TYR A 65 2.75 3.59 -15.43
C TYR A 65 2.95 3.72 -16.96
N PRO A 66 2.29 2.90 -17.82
CA PRO A 66 2.32 3.09 -19.27
C PRO A 66 1.82 4.48 -19.72
N LEU A 67 0.90 5.09 -18.98
CA LEU A 67 0.25 6.36 -19.30
C LEU A 67 1.02 7.58 -18.79
N ARG A 68 2.12 7.39 -18.06
CA ARG A 68 2.88 8.47 -17.41
C ARG A 68 3.24 9.62 -18.36
N ARG A 69 3.64 9.30 -19.61
CA ARG A 69 4.05 10.32 -20.59
C ARG A 69 2.88 11.17 -21.05
N GLU A 70 1.73 10.53 -21.25
CA GLU A 70 0.50 11.22 -21.62
C GLU A 70 0.02 12.11 -20.47
N LEU A 71 0.00 11.59 -19.25
CA LEU A 71 -0.39 12.34 -18.06
C LEU A 71 0.54 13.54 -17.79
N HIS A 72 1.85 13.39 -18.03
CA HIS A 72 2.81 14.48 -17.95
C HIS A 72 2.57 15.53 -19.04
N THR A 73 2.33 15.11 -20.27
CA THR A 73 2.02 16.03 -21.39
C THR A 73 0.77 16.85 -21.11
N LYS A 74 -0.21 16.26 -20.42
CA LYS A 74 -1.45 16.93 -19.98
C LYS A 74 -1.28 17.75 -18.68
N GLY A 75 -0.10 17.76 -18.07
CA GLY A 75 0.18 18.46 -16.80
C GLY A 75 -0.54 17.88 -15.58
N ILE A 76 -0.99 16.61 -15.65
CA ILE A 76 -1.76 15.96 -14.58
C ILE A 76 -0.80 15.35 -13.57
N ILE A 77 0.17 14.54 -14.03
CA ILE A 77 1.20 13.93 -13.18
C ILE A 77 2.57 14.02 -13.86
N ASP A 78 3.56 14.57 -13.17
CA ASP A 78 4.93 14.75 -13.66
C ASP A 78 5.88 13.61 -13.25
N GLU A 79 7.00 13.48 -13.98
CA GLU A 79 8.03 12.47 -13.66
C GLU A 79 8.64 12.66 -12.26
N SER A 80 8.76 13.89 -11.77
CA SER A 80 9.21 14.18 -10.41
C SER A 80 8.25 13.63 -9.36
N GLU A 81 6.93 13.74 -9.58
CA GLU A 81 5.90 13.27 -8.67
C GLU A 81 5.90 11.74 -8.55
N TRP A 82 6.22 11.05 -9.66
CA TRP A 82 6.49 9.60 -9.66
C TRP A 82 7.74 9.25 -8.85
N GLY A 83 8.84 9.97 -9.09
CA GLY A 83 10.10 9.74 -8.36
C GLY A 83 9.99 9.99 -6.85
N GLU A 84 9.23 11.02 -6.45
CA GLU A 84 8.94 11.30 -5.05
C GLU A 84 8.10 10.21 -4.41
N TYR A 85 7.05 9.75 -5.10
CA TYR A 85 6.23 8.64 -4.63
C TYR A 85 7.07 7.37 -4.39
N GLU A 86 7.96 7.02 -5.32
CA GLU A 86 8.82 5.84 -5.17
C GLU A 86 9.83 5.98 -4.04
N LYS A 87 10.39 7.18 -3.83
CA LYS A 87 11.29 7.45 -2.71
C LYS A 87 10.56 7.29 -1.37
N GLU A 88 9.37 7.87 -1.25
CA GLU A 88 8.55 7.74 -0.04
C GLU A 88 8.14 6.28 0.24
N LEU A 89 7.80 5.53 -0.81
CA LEU A 89 7.50 4.10 -0.68
C LEU A 89 8.71 3.32 -0.15
N LYS A 90 9.92 3.56 -0.69
CA LYS A 90 11.15 2.93 -0.21
C LYS A 90 11.45 3.26 1.25
N LYS A 91 11.31 4.53 1.64
CA LYS A 91 11.50 4.96 3.04
C LYS A 91 10.53 4.25 3.98
N LYS A 92 9.25 4.13 3.61
CA LYS A 92 8.24 3.41 4.41
C LYS A 92 8.62 1.92 4.56
N GLN A 93 9.01 1.27 3.47
CA GLN A 93 9.44 -0.13 3.50
C GLN A 93 10.72 -0.35 4.34
N GLU A 94 11.67 0.58 4.30
CA GLU A 94 12.87 0.52 5.13
C GLU A 94 12.54 0.70 6.61
N ALA A 95 11.69 1.66 6.95
CA ALA A 95 11.23 1.89 8.32
C ALA A 95 10.45 0.68 8.88
N GLU A 96 9.61 0.05 8.06
CA GLU A 96 8.92 -1.19 8.45
C GLU A 96 9.86 -2.36 8.66
N ARG A 97 10.85 -2.53 7.77
CA ARG A 97 11.90 -3.55 7.93
C ARG A 97 12.69 -3.34 9.22
N GLU A 98 13.06 -2.11 9.53
CA GLU A 98 13.77 -1.79 10.77
C GLU A 98 12.91 -2.07 12.01
N ARG A 99 11.63 -1.66 12.00
CA ARG A 99 10.66 -1.96 13.07
C ARG A 99 10.49 -3.46 13.27
N PHE A 100 10.40 -4.22 12.19
CA PHE A 100 10.28 -5.67 12.25
C PHE A 100 11.55 -6.30 12.83
N ARG A 101 12.74 -5.85 12.40
CA ARG A 101 14.02 -6.32 12.94
C ARG A 101 14.13 -6.08 14.45
N LYS A 102 13.82 -4.86 14.92
CA LYS A 102 13.81 -4.53 16.36
C LYS A 102 12.86 -5.43 17.16
N LYS A 103 11.66 -5.68 16.63
CA LYS A 103 10.69 -6.60 17.26
C LYS A 103 11.20 -8.04 17.32
N GLN A 104 11.96 -8.49 16.31
CA GLN A 104 12.57 -9.82 16.33
C GLN A 104 13.70 -9.91 17.36
N GLU A 105 14.61 -8.93 17.39
CA GLU A 105 15.70 -8.85 18.38
C GLU A 105 15.14 -8.84 19.82
N GLU A 106 14.07 -8.09 20.08
CA GLU A 106 13.40 -8.09 21.39
C GLU A 106 12.78 -9.44 21.75
N ARG A 107 12.18 -10.15 20.77
CA ARG A 107 11.62 -11.48 20.97
C ARG A 107 12.71 -12.51 21.27
N GLU A 108 13.78 -12.52 20.49
CA GLU A 108 14.92 -13.41 20.68
C GLU A 108 15.58 -13.16 22.05
N ARG A 109 15.74 -11.90 22.45
CA ARG A 109 16.28 -11.55 23.77
C ARG A 109 15.40 -12.07 24.90
N LYS A 110 14.07 -11.87 24.82
CA LYS A 110 13.14 -12.40 25.83
C LYS A 110 13.20 -13.93 25.91
N GLN A 111 13.22 -14.60 24.77
CA GLN A 111 13.36 -16.06 24.71
C GLN A 111 14.67 -16.54 25.35
N TYR A 112 15.78 -15.86 25.07
CA TYR A 112 17.07 -16.17 25.68
C TYR A 112 17.05 -16.01 27.20
N GLU A 113 16.51 -14.89 27.70
CA GLU A 113 16.41 -14.63 29.15
C GLU A 113 15.51 -15.67 29.85
N GLU A 114 14.38 -16.04 29.24
CA GLU A 114 13.49 -17.10 29.74
C GLU A 114 14.17 -18.49 29.75
N LEU A 115 14.89 -18.84 28.69
CA LEU A 115 15.65 -20.09 28.59
C LEU A 115 16.76 -20.14 29.65
N LYS A 116 17.53 -19.06 29.78
CA LYS A 116 18.59 -18.94 30.78
C LYS A 116 18.05 -19.15 32.20
N ALA A 117 16.96 -18.47 32.56
CA ALA A 117 16.33 -18.62 33.86
C ALA A 117 15.84 -20.06 34.12
N LYS A 118 15.28 -20.73 33.11
CA LYS A 118 14.87 -22.15 33.22
C LYS A 118 16.04 -23.08 33.49
N PHE A 119 17.16 -22.88 32.79
CA PHE A 119 18.34 -23.74 32.94
C PHE A 119 19.12 -23.47 34.24
N GLU A 120 19.20 -22.21 34.69
CA GLU A 120 19.81 -21.87 35.98
C GLU A 120 19.01 -22.46 37.14
N ASN A 121 17.68 -22.35 37.12
CA ASN A 121 16.81 -22.95 38.14
C ASN A 121 16.88 -24.50 38.15
N GLN A 122 17.03 -25.14 36.99
CA GLN A 122 17.22 -26.60 36.93
C GLN A 122 18.58 -27.04 37.46
N ALA A 123 19.64 -26.26 37.19
CA ALA A 123 20.99 -26.58 37.66
C ALA A 123 21.14 -26.45 39.19
N GLU A 124 20.37 -25.55 39.83
CA GLU A 124 20.29 -25.47 41.29
C GLU A 124 19.50 -26.64 41.90
N SER A 125 18.41 -27.09 41.27
CA SER A 125 17.61 -28.22 41.77
C SER A 125 18.30 -29.60 41.71
N ILE A 126 19.42 -29.72 40.98
CA ILE A 126 20.19 -30.98 40.83
C ILE A 126 21.36 -31.04 41.85
N LYS A 127 21.64 -29.92 42.55
CA LYS A 127 22.74 -29.84 43.52
C LYS A 127 22.31 -30.11 44.99
N ASP A 128 21.02 -30.26 45.24
CA ASP A 128 20.44 -30.80 46.48
C ASP A 128 20.11 -32.30 46.33
#